data_AF-A0A1V4VQI5-F1
#
_entry.id   AF-A0A1V4VQI5-F1
#
_cell.length_a   1.000
_cell.length_b   1.000
_cell.length_c   1.000
_cell.angle_alpha   90.00
_cell.angle_beta   90.00
_cell.angle_gamma   90.00
#
_symmetry.space_group_name_H-M   'P 1'
#
loop_
_entity.id
_entity.type
_entity.pdbx_description
1 polymer ?
#
loop_
_entity_poly.entity_id
_entity_poly.type
_entity_poly.pdbx_seq_one_letter_code
_entity_poly.pdbx_strand_id
1 'polypeptide(L)'
;MKTKATKAIATRCEICGYGYVFPQDRKEHAAYCRKLQRARQFFGDDLVLTYHQREELKKLGRSIWQNEALPLGERVDGALMEITGWYARSLAESGYNRKFESFGKYAIKLLRSSPRLYPTEIYTELWKRYSVAS
;
A
#
# COMPACT_ATOMS: atom_id res chain seq x y z
N MET A 1 18.62 42.37 -13.68
CA MET A 1 17.45 41.45 -13.69
C MET A 1 17.05 41.18 -12.24
N LYS A 2 15.85 41.58 -11.80
CA LYS A 2 15.36 41.29 -10.44
C LYS A 2 14.93 39.82 -10.38
N THR A 3 15.69 38.99 -9.68
CA THR A 3 15.27 37.64 -9.29
C THR A 3 14.05 37.77 -8.39
N LYS A 4 12.86 37.45 -8.91
CA LYS A 4 11.66 37.31 -8.08
C LYS A 4 11.93 36.17 -7.10
N ALA A 5 12.12 36.49 -5.82
CA ALA A 5 12.20 35.51 -4.76
C ALA A 5 10.87 34.74 -4.74
N THR A 6 10.90 33.48 -5.15
CA THR A 6 9.74 32.59 -5.08
C THR A 6 9.46 32.32 -3.61
N LYS A 7 8.37 32.89 -3.08
CA LYS A 7 7.95 32.69 -1.69
C LYS A 7 7.65 31.20 -1.49
N ALA A 8 8.34 30.57 -0.54
CA ALA A 8 8.04 29.21 -0.10
C ALA A 8 6.64 29.18 0.53
N ILE A 9 5.75 28.37 -0.02
CA ILE A 9 4.40 28.16 0.52
C ILE A 9 4.22 26.67 0.71
N ALA A 10 4.22 26.22 1.97
CA ALA A 10 3.93 24.84 2.32
C ALA A 10 2.49 24.52 1.89
N THR A 11 2.36 23.75 0.81
CA THR A 11 1.07 23.37 0.23
C THR A 11 1.00 21.86 0.19
N ARG A 12 -0.14 21.27 0.58
CA ARG A 12 -0.40 19.83 0.45
C ARG A 12 -1.26 19.56 -0.78
N CYS A 13 -0.99 18.47 -1.47
CA CYS A 13 -1.86 17.98 -2.54
C CYS A 13 -3.07 17.26 -1.94
N GLU A 14 -4.27 17.65 -2.33
CA GLU A 14 -5.52 17.01 -1.89
C GLU A 14 -5.72 15.60 -2.48
N ILE A 15 -5.07 15.28 -3.61
CA ILE A 15 -5.22 13.99 -4.31
C ILE A 15 -4.40 12.88 -3.63
N CYS A 16 -3.21 13.20 -3.13
CA CYS A 16 -2.28 12.19 -2.61
C CYS A 16 -1.54 12.58 -1.32
N GLY A 17 -1.83 13.75 -0.75
CA GLY A 17 -1.29 14.20 0.54
C GLY A 17 0.14 14.74 0.51
N TYR A 18 0.82 14.76 -0.65
CA TYR A 18 2.21 15.21 -0.75
C TYR A 18 2.35 16.71 -0.43
N GLY A 19 3.29 17.05 0.44
CA GLY A 19 3.65 18.43 0.76
C GLY A 19 4.75 18.94 -0.16
N TYR A 20 4.56 20.12 -0.73
CA TYR A 20 5.59 20.82 -1.50
C TYR A 20 5.76 22.26 -1.00
N VAL A 21 6.98 22.79 -1.14
CA VAL A 21 7.38 24.12 -0.67
C VAL A 21 7.51 25.09 -1.85
N PHE A 22 7.82 24.59 -3.04
CA PHE A 22 8.01 25.39 -4.24
C PHE A 22 6.92 25.14 -5.31
N PRO A 23 6.50 26.18 -6.05
CA PRO A 23 5.49 26.03 -7.12
C PRO A 23 5.90 25.11 -8.28
N GLN A 24 7.20 24.90 -8.50
CA GLN A 24 7.74 24.08 -9.59
C GLN A 24 7.43 22.59 -9.36
N ASP A 25 7.57 22.16 -8.11
CA ASP A 25 7.20 20.83 -7.61
C ASP A 25 5.74 20.51 -7.93
N ARG A 26 4.85 21.51 -7.96
CA ARG A 26 3.42 21.33 -8.26
C ARG A 26 3.17 20.75 -9.66
N LYS A 27 3.98 21.13 -10.66
CA LYS A 27 3.78 20.69 -12.06
C LYS A 27 4.22 19.23 -12.24
N GLU A 28 5.36 18.86 -11.70
CA GLU A 28 5.85 17.48 -11.68
C GLU A 28 4.93 16.59 -10.85
N HIS A 29 4.47 17.12 -9.71
CA HIS A 29 3.51 16.46 -8.85
C HIS A 29 2.15 16.19 -9.51
N ALA A 30 1.66 17.10 -10.36
CA ALA A 30 0.43 16.88 -11.12
C ALA A 30 0.53 15.67 -12.08
N ALA A 31 1.72 15.41 -12.65
CA ALA A 31 1.93 14.21 -13.46
C ALA A 31 1.85 12.94 -12.61
N TYR A 32 2.44 12.95 -11.41
CA TYR A 32 2.31 11.86 -10.44
C TYR A 32 0.84 11.62 -10.04
N CYS A 33 0.09 12.67 -9.72
CA CYS A 33 -1.33 12.55 -9.35
C CYS A 33 -2.19 11.92 -10.45
N ARG A 34 -1.96 12.31 -11.71
CA ARG A 34 -2.65 11.68 -12.86
C ARG A 34 -2.31 10.21 -12.99
N LYS A 35 -1.05 9.83 -12.74
CA LYS A 35 -0.62 8.43 -12.73
C LYS A 35 -1.32 7.66 -11.61
N LEU A 36 -1.41 8.23 -10.42
CA LEU A 36 -2.09 7.66 -9.26
C LEU A 36 -3.59 7.41 -9.53
N GLN A 37 -4.29 8.41 -10.07
CA GLN A 37 -5.72 8.28 -10.41
C GLN A 37 -5.96 7.19 -11.47
N ARG A 38 -5.12 7.12 -12.51
CA ARG A 38 -5.21 6.05 -13.51
C ARG A 38 -4.91 4.67 -12.92
N ALA A 39 -3.98 4.61 -11.97
CA ALA A 39 -3.70 3.36 -11.26
C ALA A 39 -4.90 2.93 -10.42
N ARG A 40 -5.54 3.85 -9.69
CA ARG A 40 -6.78 3.60 -8.92
C ARG A 40 -7.91 3.06 -9.79
N GLN A 41 -8.10 3.62 -10.98
CA GLN A 41 -9.09 3.12 -11.93
C GLN A 41 -8.83 1.67 -12.39
N PHE A 42 -7.57 1.22 -12.42
CA PHE A 42 -7.20 -0.11 -12.90
C PHE A 42 -7.10 -1.14 -11.78
N PHE A 43 -6.50 -0.78 -10.65
CA PHE A 43 -6.21 -1.67 -9.52
C PHE A 43 -7.23 -1.56 -8.38
N GLY A 44 -8.06 -0.53 -8.37
CA GLY A 44 -8.93 -0.18 -7.25
C GLY A 44 -8.25 0.77 -6.25
N ASP A 45 -9.09 1.51 -5.52
CA ASP A 45 -8.63 2.45 -4.50
C ASP A 45 -7.95 1.76 -3.31
N ASP A 46 -8.36 0.52 -3.01
CA ASP A 46 -7.87 -0.26 -1.87
C ASP A 46 -6.42 -0.74 -2.03
N LEU A 47 -5.92 -0.80 -3.28
CA LEU A 47 -4.56 -1.26 -3.60
C LEU A 47 -3.63 -0.10 -3.98
N VAL A 48 -4.17 1.09 -4.25
CA VAL A 48 -3.39 2.29 -4.62
C VAL A 48 -3.43 3.29 -3.47
N LEU A 49 -2.66 2.94 -2.45
CA LEU A 49 -2.58 3.64 -1.17
C LEU A 49 -1.39 4.60 -1.12
N THR A 50 -1.58 5.74 -0.46
CA THR A 50 -0.49 6.66 -0.12
C THR A 50 0.50 6.02 0.87
N TYR A 51 1.65 6.65 1.11
CA TYR A 51 2.58 6.18 2.13
C TYR A 51 1.92 6.06 3.52
N HIS A 52 1.27 7.14 3.98
CA HIS A 52 0.61 7.14 5.29
C HIS A 52 -0.50 6.08 5.40
N GLN A 53 -1.33 5.92 4.37
CA GLN A 53 -2.37 4.88 4.36
C GLN A 53 -1.76 3.47 4.48
N ARG A 54 -0.65 3.20 3.80
CA ARG A 54 0.06 1.90 3.90
C ARG A 54 0.59 1.67 5.30
N GLU A 55 1.24 2.65 5.91
CA GLU A 55 1.80 2.50 7.25
C GLU A 55 0.72 2.28 8.31
N GLU A 56 -0.37 3.06 8.26
CA GLU A 56 -1.51 2.88 9.17
C GLU A 56 -2.19 1.52 8.97
N LEU A 57 -2.38 1.08 7.72
CA LEU A 57 -3.00 -0.21 7.44
C LEU A 57 -2.19 -1.38 7.99
N LYS A 58 -0.85 -1.32 7.87
CA LYS A 58 0.06 -2.33 8.43
C LYS A 58 0.04 -2.32 9.95
N LYS A 59 0.08 -1.14 10.57
CA LYS A 59 0.04 -0.99 12.02
C LYS A 59 -1.27 -1.54 12.59
N LEU A 60 -2.40 -1.17 11.99
CA LEU A 60 -3.71 -1.64 12.39
C LEU A 60 -3.84 -3.16 12.19
N GLY A 61 -3.50 -3.66 11.00
CA GLY A 61 -3.51 -5.09 10.71
C GLY A 61 -2.67 -5.89 11.70
N ARG A 62 -1.47 -5.39 12.03
CA ARG A 62 -0.59 -5.98 13.04
C ARG A 62 -1.20 -6.03 14.43
N SER A 63 -1.82 -4.93 14.86
CA SER A 63 -2.50 -4.90 16.16
C SER A 63 -3.66 -5.89 16.26
N ILE A 64 -4.34 -6.17 15.14
CA ILE A 64 -5.46 -7.12 15.07
C ILE A 64 -4.92 -8.55 15.10
N TRP A 65 -4.00 -8.92 14.20
CA TRP A 65 -3.58 -10.32 14.10
C TRP A 65 -2.76 -10.81 15.29
N GLN A 66 -2.07 -9.89 15.99
CA GLN A 66 -1.34 -10.16 17.23
C GLN A 66 -2.24 -10.27 18.46
N ASN A 67 -3.51 -9.85 18.37
CA ASN A 67 -4.44 -9.95 19.48
C ASN A 67 -5.02 -11.36 19.57
N GLU A 68 -4.45 -12.18 20.45
CA GLU A 68 -4.88 -13.57 20.68
C GLU A 68 -6.29 -13.69 21.27
N ALA A 69 -6.87 -12.60 21.79
CA ALA A 69 -8.27 -12.60 22.25
C ALA A 69 -9.28 -12.53 21.10
N LEU A 70 -8.86 -12.17 19.88
CA LEU A 70 -9.74 -12.12 18.71
C LEU A 70 -9.89 -13.51 18.06
N PRO A 71 -11.06 -13.80 17.47
CA PRO A 71 -11.26 -15.01 16.66
C PRO A 71 -10.23 -15.13 15.53
N LEU A 72 -9.88 -16.36 15.15
CA LEU A 72 -8.91 -16.62 14.08
C LEU A 72 -9.26 -15.90 12.78
N GLY A 73 -10.54 -15.86 12.39
CA GLY A 73 -10.99 -15.17 11.18
C GLY A 73 -10.63 -13.68 11.18
N GLU A 74 -10.88 -12.99 12.29
CA GLU A 74 -10.53 -11.57 12.43
C GLU A 74 -9.01 -11.37 12.43
N ARG A 75 -8.25 -12.28 13.05
CA ARG A 75 -6.78 -12.24 13.02
C ARG A 75 -6.25 -12.45 11.60
N VAL A 76 -6.87 -13.34 10.82
CA VAL A 76 -6.55 -13.54 9.40
C VAL A 76 -6.84 -12.26 8.59
N ASP A 77 -7.96 -11.60 8.84
CA ASP A 77 -8.27 -10.32 8.19
C ASP A 77 -7.25 -9.23 8.58
N GLY A 78 -6.82 -9.18 9.84
CA GLY A 78 -5.72 -8.32 10.29
C GLY A 78 -4.41 -8.58 9.55
N ALA A 79 -4.04 -9.85 9.34
CA ALA A 79 -2.86 -10.21 8.56
C ALA A 79 -3.02 -9.79 7.08
N LEU A 80 -4.21 -9.92 6.50
CA LEU A 80 -4.49 -9.46 5.15
C LEU A 80 -4.35 -7.95 4.99
N MET A 81 -4.77 -7.16 5.98
CA MET A 81 -4.55 -5.71 5.98
C MET A 81 -3.06 -5.37 5.89
N GLU A 82 -2.22 -6.07 6.66
CA GLU A 82 -0.77 -5.86 6.61
C GLU A 82 -0.17 -6.26 5.25
N ILE A 83 -0.56 -7.41 4.70
CA ILE A 83 -0.14 -7.85 3.36
C ILE A 83 -0.58 -6.85 2.30
N THR A 84 -1.80 -6.30 2.38
CA THR A 84 -2.30 -5.24 1.48
C THR A 84 -1.42 -4.00 1.54
N GLY A 85 -0.99 -3.58 2.73
CA GLY A 85 -0.07 -2.45 2.88
C GLY A 85 1.29 -2.71 2.20
N TRP A 86 1.81 -3.94 2.26
CA TRP A 86 3.05 -4.32 1.56
C TRP A 86 2.85 -4.44 0.05
N TYR A 87 1.76 -5.04 -0.40
CA TYR A 87 1.43 -5.14 -1.82
C TYR A 87 1.30 -3.76 -2.45
N ALA A 88 0.51 -2.86 -1.84
CA ALA A 88 0.36 -1.49 -2.30
C ALA A 88 1.70 -0.76 -2.39
N ARG A 89 2.64 -1.06 -1.49
CA ARG A 89 4.01 -0.55 -1.58
C ARG A 89 4.76 -1.10 -2.79
N SER A 90 4.81 -2.42 -2.96
CA SER A 90 5.52 -3.02 -4.09
C SER A 90 4.91 -2.60 -5.44
N LEU A 91 3.58 -2.45 -5.51
CA LEU A 91 2.89 -1.94 -6.69
C LEU A 91 3.29 -0.48 -6.99
N ALA A 92 3.35 0.39 -5.98
CA ALA A 92 3.81 1.77 -6.15
C ALA A 92 5.29 1.85 -6.58
N GLU A 93 6.16 1.03 -5.99
CA GLU A 93 7.58 0.92 -6.36
C GLU A 93 7.79 0.39 -7.78
N SER A 94 6.88 -0.47 -8.28
CA SER A 94 6.85 -0.88 -9.70
C SER A 94 6.44 0.25 -10.65
N GLY A 95 6.06 1.41 -10.10
CA GLY A 95 5.49 2.51 -10.86
C GLY A 95 4.09 2.21 -11.38
N TYR A 96 3.29 1.43 -10.65
CA TYR A 96 1.94 0.99 -11.06
C TYR A 96 1.94 0.23 -12.39
N ASN A 97 2.90 -0.69 -12.56
CA ASN A 97 2.99 -1.52 -13.76
C ASN A 97 1.74 -2.40 -13.90
N ARG A 98 1.00 -2.29 -15.01
CA ARG A 98 -0.22 -3.09 -15.26
C ARG A 98 0.04 -4.60 -15.35
N LYS A 99 1.28 -5.01 -15.61
CA LYS A 99 1.73 -6.41 -15.59
C LYS A 99 2.31 -6.83 -14.24
N PHE A 100 2.18 -5.98 -13.21
CA PHE A 100 2.58 -6.35 -11.86
C PHE A 100 1.78 -7.58 -11.40
N GLU A 101 2.40 -8.39 -10.54
CA GLU A 101 1.78 -9.62 -10.07
C GLU A 101 0.44 -9.36 -9.36
N SER A 102 -0.49 -10.30 -9.46
CA SER A 102 -1.76 -10.21 -8.74
C SER A 102 -1.54 -10.29 -7.24
N PHE A 103 -2.49 -9.77 -6.46
CA PHE A 103 -2.41 -9.79 -4.99
C PHE A 103 -2.20 -11.21 -4.43
N GLY A 104 -2.93 -12.21 -4.95
CA GLY A 104 -2.78 -13.60 -4.50
C GLY A 104 -1.39 -14.19 -4.78
N LYS A 105 -0.81 -13.91 -5.96
CA LYS A 105 0.55 -14.35 -6.30
C LYS A 105 1.58 -13.71 -5.37
N TYR A 106 1.43 -12.42 -5.10
CA TYR A 106 2.26 -11.71 -4.14
C TYR A 106 2.16 -12.29 -2.74
N ALA A 107 0.93 -12.54 -2.26
CA ALA A 107 0.68 -13.11 -0.93
C ALA A 107 1.35 -14.48 -0.78
N ILE A 108 1.23 -15.38 -1.76
CA ILE A 108 1.92 -16.68 -1.72
C ILE A 108 3.43 -16.51 -1.71
N LYS A 109 3.97 -15.66 -2.59
CA LYS A 109 5.41 -15.42 -2.66
C LYS A 109 5.94 -14.90 -1.32
N LEU A 110 5.20 -13.99 -0.70
CA LEU A 110 5.52 -13.46 0.62
C LEU A 110 5.54 -14.58 1.67
N LEU A 111 4.46 -15.36 1.79
CA LEU A 111 4.36 -16.47 2.74
C LEU A 111 5.48 -17.51 2.53
N ARG A 112 5.79 -17.86 1.28
CA ARG A 112 6.91 -18.77 0.94
C ARG A 112 8.27 -18.23 1.37
N SER A 113 8.50 -16.93 1.15
CA SER A 113 9.78 -16.30 1.48
C SER A 113 9.96 -16.07 2.97
N SER A 114 8.87 -15.97 3.74
CA SER A 114 8.85 -15.63 5.16
C SER A 114 7.89 -16.55 5.93
N PRO A 115 8.20 -17.85 6.08
CA PRO A 115 7.27 -18.84 6.65
C PRO A 115 6.95 -18.61 8.13
N ARG A 116 7.75 -17.81 8.84
CA ARG A 116 7.55 -17.46 10.26
C ARG A 116 6.95 -16.07 10.45
N LEU A 117 6.46 -15.45 9.37
CA LEU A 117 5.91 -14.10 9.43
C LEU A 117 4.66 -14.03 10.31
N TYR A 118 3.80 -15.04 10.21
CA TYR A 118 2.58 -15.17 10.99
C TYR A 118 2.60 -16.44 11.83
N PRO A 119 1.84 -16.48 12.95
CA PRO A 119 1.53 -17.72 13.66
C PRO A 119 1.00 -18.80 12.71
N THR A 120 1.27 -20.06 13.04
CA THR A 120 1.00 -21.21 12.16
C THR A 120 -0.47 -21.30 11.75
N GLU A 121 -1.39 -20.97 12.63
CA GLU A 121 -2.83 -20.98 12.36
C GLU A 121 -3.23 -19.93 11.32
N ILE A 122 -2.69 -18.71 11.41
CA ILE A 122 -2.94 -17.63 10.44
C ILE A 122 -2.28 -17.96 9.10
N TYR A 123 -1.02 -18.42 9.14
CA TYR A 123 -0.29 -18.83 7.94
C TYR A 123 -1.07 -19.90 7.16
N THR A 124 -1.62 -20.90 7.84
CA THR A 124 -2.34 -22.02 7.21
C THR A 124 -3.61 -21.55 6.51
N GLU A 125 -4.39 -20.68 7.15
CA GLU A 125 -5.61 -20.12 6.54
C GLU A 125 -5.29 -19.21 5.34
N LEU A 126 -4.27 -18.34 5.46
CA LEU A 126 -3.81 -17.52 4.34
C LEU A 126 -3.30 -18.39 3.18
N TRP A 127 -2.53 -19.44 3.48
CA TRP A 127 -2.02 -20.37 2.49
C TRP A 127 -3.16 -21.06 1.75
N LYS A 128 -4.15 -21.58 2.47
CA LYS A 128 -5.35 -22.20 1.89
C LYS A 128 -6.11 -21.22 1.00
N ARG A 129 -6.27 -19.96 1.42
CA ARG A 129 -7.02 -18.93 0.69
C ARG A 129 -6.40 -18.60 -0.67
N TYR A 130 -5.07 -18.59 -0.79
CA TYR A 130 -4.39 -18.18 -2.02
C TYR A 130 -3.81 -19.32 -2.85
N SER A 131 -3.46 -20.46 -2.24
CA SER A 131 -2.89 -21.61 -2.96
C SER A 131 -3.87 -22.26 -3.95
N VAL A 132 -5.19 -22.13 -3.71
CA VAL A 132 -6.24 -22.63 -4.61
C VAL A 132 -6.49 -21.68 -5.79
N ALA A 133 -6.06 -20.42 -5.69
CA ALA A 133 -6.33 -19.37 -6.68
C ALA A 133 -5.14 -19.08 -7.64
N SER A 134 -4.14 -19.97 -7.69
CA SER A 134 -2.89 -19.78 -8.44
C SER A 134 -2.76 -20.68 -9.65
#